data_AF-A0A7C9N689-F1
#
_entry.id   AF-A0A7C9N689-F1
#
_cell.length_a   1.000
_cell.length_b   1.000
_cell.length_c   1.000
_cell.angle_alpha   90.00
_cell.angle_beta   90.00
_cell.angle_gamma   90.00
#
_symmetry.space_group_name_H-M   'P 1'
#
loop_
_entity.id
_entity.type
_entity.pdbx_description
1 polymer ?
#
loop_
_entity_poly.entity_id
_entity_poly.type
_entity_poly.pdbx_seq_one_letter_code
_entity_poly.pdbx_strand_id
1 'polypeptide(L)'
;FEGFGLPPLEAVSLGCPVILSDIPVLREVFGEAGFYFNPYSEEDLAKAIFKVISDEEFKFKLLEKQKERLKMFDKDKIIEQYISLFQRIIKENS
;
A
#
# COMPACT_ATOMS: atom_id res chain seq x y z
N PHE A 1 -8.44 -13.31 -4.73
CA PHE A 1 -7.73 -12.43 -5.67
C PHE A 1 -7.86 -11.02 -5.09
N GLU A 2 -6.75 -10.39 -4.74
CA GLU A 2 -6.74 -8.96 -4.50
C GLU A 2 -6.32 -8.27 -5.81
N GLY A 3 -7.05 -7.24 -6.23
CA GLY A 3 -6.64 -6.37 -7.33
C GLY A 3 -5.48 -5.46 -6.92
N PHE A 4 -5.43 -4.24 -7.42
CA PHE A 4 -4.39 -3.23 -7.14
C PHE A 4 -4.12 -2.93 -5.65
N GLY A 5 -4.96 -3.40 -4.72
CA GLY A 5 -4.80 -3.13 -3.29
C GLY A 5 -5.38 -1.77 -2.86
N LEU A 6 -6.44 -1.29 -3.53
CA LEU A 6 -7.13 -0.05 -3.15
C LEU A 6 -7.63 -0.04 -1.70
N PRO A 7 -8.24 -1.12 -1.15
CA PRO A 7 -8.71 -1.08 0.24
C PRO A 7 -7.56 -0.89 1.26
N PRO A 8 -6.41 -1.56 1.11
CA PRO A 8 -5.22 -1.23 1.92
C PRO A 8 -4.75 0.23 1.81
N LEU A 9 -4.79 0.82 0.61
CA LEU A 9 -4.42 2.22 0.42
C LEU A 9 -5.37 3.16 1.17
N GLU A 10 -6.68 2.93 1.05
CA GLU A 10 -7.73 3.69 1.72
C GLU A 10 -7.58 3.62 3.25
N ALA A 11 -7.39 2.43 3.80
CA ALA A 11 -7.18 2.23 5.24
C ALA A 11 -6.00 3.06 5.77
N VAL A 12 -4.85 3.02 5.10
CA VAL A 12 -3.65 3.78 5.52
C VAL A 12 -3.89 5.28 5.40
N SER A 13 -4.55 5.75 4.34
CA SER A 13 -4.91 7.17 4.18
C SER A 13 -5.82 7.68 5.29
N LEU A 14 -6.63 6.80 5.89
CA LEU A 14 -7.51 7.09 7.02
C LEU A 14 -6.80 6.90 8.38
N GLY A 15 -5.50 6.60 8.38
CA GLY A 15 -4.70 6.43 9.60
C GLY A 15 -4.80 5.03 10.22
N CYS A 16 -5.28 4.03 9.48
CA CYS A 16 -5.32 2.64 9.92
C CYS A 16 -4.17 1.85 9.29
N PRO A 17 -3.20 1.34 10.09
CA PRO A 17 -2.14 0.50 9.54
C PRO A 17 -2.71 -0.84 9.10
N VAL A 18 -2.13 -1.39 8.03
CA VAL A 18 -2.59 -2.64 7.43
C VAL A 18 -1.59 -3.77 7.63
N ILE A 19 -2.10 -4.97 7.90
CA ILE A 19 -1.37 -6.23 7.75
C ILE A 19 -1.79 -6.88 6.44
N LEU A 20 -0.84 -7.48 5.73
CA LEU A 20 -0.97 -7.81 4.33
C LEU A 20 -0.70 -9.28 4.09
N SER A 21 -1.43 -9.92 3.20
CA SER A 21 -1.06 -11.25 2.73
C SER A 21 0.29 -11.18 2.02
N ASP A 22 1.16 -12.16 2.23
CA ASP A 22 2.43 -12.25 1.52
C ASP A 22 2.23 -12.74 0.07
N ILE A 23 1.72 -11.85 -0.77
CA ILE A 23 1.43 -12.10 -2.19
C ILE A 23 2.12 -11.05 -3.07
N PRO A 24 2.45 -11.39 -4.34
CA PRO A 24 3.25 -10.52 -5.21
C PRO A 24 2.68 -9.10 -5.38
N VAL A 25 1.36 -8.97 -5.56
CA VAL A 25 0.73 -7.64 -5.78
C VAL A 25 0.88 -6.72 -4.56
N LEU A 26 0.75 -7.25 -3.35
CA LEU A 26 0.92 -6.46 -2.12
C LEU A 26 2.39 -6.14 -1.86
N ARG A 27 3.30 -7.05 -2.22
CA ARG A 27 4.75 -6.81 -2.17
C ARG A 27 5.17 -5.70 -3.13
N GLU A 28 4.59 -5.61 -4.32
CA GLU A 28 4.85 -4.53 -5.27
C GLU A 28 4.40 -3.17 -4.74
N VAL A 29 3.17 -3.11 -4.21
CA VAL A 29 2.57 -1.87 -3.70
C VAL A 29 3.26 -1.40 -2.42
N PHE A 30 3.36 -2.26 -1.41
CA PHE A 30 3.83 -1.88 -0.08
C PHE A 30 5.33 -2.08 0.13
N GLY A 31 5.99 -2.96 -0.63
CA GLY A 31 7.43 -3.20 -0.53
C GLY A 31 7.87 -3.48 0.91
N GLU A 32 8.91 -2.81 1.38
CA GLU A 32 9.35 -2.94 2.77
C GLU A 32 8.42 -2.29 3.79
N ALA A 33 7.48 -1.43 3.37
CA ALA A 33 6.54 -0.78 4.26
C ALA A 33 5.38 -1.68 4.70
N GLY A 34 5.22 -2.85 4.08
CA GLY A 34 4.21 -3.81 4.49
C GLY A 34 4.62 -4.61 5.72
N PHE A 35 3.63 -5.00 6.52
CA PHE A 35 3.78 -6.06 7.50
C PHE A 35 3.00 -7.28 7.00
N TYR A 36 3.72 -8.34 6.65
CA TYR A 36 3.18 -9.45 5.88
C TYR A 36 2.95 -10.70 6.74
N PHE A 37 1.91 -11.45 6.41
CA PHE A 37 1.64 -12.77 6.96
C PHE A 37 1.42 -13.79 5.83
N ASN A 38 1.70 -15.06 6.09
CA ASN A 38 1.41 -16.15 5.16
C ASN A 38 -0.12 -16.33 5.04
N PRO A 39 -0.72 -16.13 3.84
CA PRO A 39 -2.17 -16.20 3.65
C PRO A 39 -2.76 -17.59 3.91
N TYR A 40 -1.93 -18.64 3.98
CA TYR A 40 -2.33 -20.01 4.25
C TYR A 40 -2.03 -20.45 5.69
N SER A 41 -1.68 -19.51 6.59
CA SER A 41 -1.39 -19.80 8.00
C SER A 41 -2.23 -18.91 8.92
N GLU A 42 -3.23 -19.53 9.56
CA GLU A 42 -4.05 -18.86 10.58
C GLU A 42 -3.21 -18.42 11.79
N GLU A 43 -2.20 -19.20 12.15
CA GLU A 43 -1.29 -18.87 13.26
C GLU A 43 -0.47 -17.61 12.96
N ASP A 44 0.04 -17.47 11.72
CA ASP A 44 0.82 -16.30 11.33
C ASP A 44 -0.05 -15.04 11.26
N LEU A 45 -1.27 -15.16 10.73
CA LEU A 45 -2.26 -14.09 10.77
C LEU A 45 -2.57 -13.66 12.21
N ALA A 46 -2.81 -14.60 13.12
CA ALA A 46 -3.09 -14.31 14.53
C ALA A 46 -1.91 -13.59 15.20
N LYS A 47 -0.67 -14.01 14.93
CA LYS A 47 0.55 -13.33 15.42
C LYS A 47 0.67 -11.91 14.88
N ALA A 48 0.41 -11.72 13.59
CA ALA A 48 0.45 -10.40 12.97
C ALA A 48 -0.59 -9.45 13.57
N ILE A 49 -1.84 -9.91 13.73
CA ILE A 49 -2.91 -9.16 14.41
C ILE A 49 -2.47 -8.83 15.83
N PHE A 50 -2.03 -9.83 16.60
CA PHE A 50 -1.63 -9.65 18.00
C PHE A 50 -0.51 -8.62 18.13
N LYS A 51 0.50 -8.66 17.26
CA LYS A 51 1.61 -7.69 17.28
C LYS A 51 1.12 -6.27 17.08
N VAL A 52 0.22 -6.03 16.12
CA VAL A 52 -0.29 -4.67 15.84
C VAL A 52 -1.20 -4.15 16.96
N ILE A 53 -2.00 -4.99 17.59
CA ILE A 53 -2.92 -4.55 18.66
C ILE A 53 -2.26 -4.43 20.03
N SER A 54 -1.16 -5.16 20.28
CA SER A 54 -0.50 -5.20 21.60
C SER A 54 0.70 -4.25 21.73
N ASP A 55 1.25 -3.77 20.62
CA ASP A 55 2.45 -2.92 20.58
C ASP A 55 2.13 -1.61 19.85
N GLU A 56 1.73 -0.59 20.61
CA GLU A 56 1.38 0.73 20.08
C GLU A 56 2.57 1.44 19.41
N GLU A 57 3.80 1.22 19.89
CA GLU A 57 4.99 1.81 19.26
C GLU A 57 5.23 1.20 17.88
N PHE A 58 5.13 -0.13 17.78
CA PHE A 58 5.21 -0.83 16.49
C PHE A 58 4.10 -0.38 15.54
N LYS A 59 2.86 -0.30 16.01
CA LYS A 59 1.70 0.14 15.22
C LYS A 59 1.89 1.55 14.67
N PHE A 60 2.38 2.49 15.48
CA PHE A 60 2.69 3.85 15.05
C PHE A 60 3.79 3.87 13.97
N LYS A 61 4.91 3.16 14.22
CA LYS A 61 6.01 3.06 13.26
C LYS A 61 5.59 2.42 11.93
N LEU A 62 4.74 1.40 12.00
CA LEU A 62 4.19 0.72 10.82
C LEU A 62 3.34 1.70 9.99
N LEU A 63 2.43 2.43 10.63
CA LEU A 63 1.58 3.41 9.94
C LEU A 63 2.41 4.50 9.25
N GLU A 64 3.40 5.07 9.94
CA GLU A 64 4.25 6.11 9.36
C GLU A 64 5.04 5.60 8.16
N LYS A 65 5.58 4.37 8.24
CA LYS A 65 6.27 3.72 7.11
C LYS A 65 5.33 3.51 5.92
N GLN A 66 4.09 3.08 6.18
CA GLN A 66 3.07 2.88 5.15
C GLN A 66 2.65 4.19 4.49
N LYS A 67 2.38 5.24 5.27
CA LYS A 67 2.08 6.57 4.74
C LYS A 67 3.19 7.08 3.84
N GLU A 68 4.45 6.95 4.26
CA GLU A 68 5.61 7.41 3.48
C GLU A 68 5.70 6.69 2.14
N ARG A 69 5.56 5.36 2.13
CA ARG A 69 5.51 4.57 0.90
C ARG A 69 4.37 5.07 0.00
N LEU A 70 3.17 5.22 0.54
CA LEU A 70 1.99 5.50 -0.27
C LEU A 70 1.96 6.90 -0.89
N LYS A 71 2.83 7.82 -0.48
CA LYS A 71 3.05 9.10 -1.19
C LYS A 71 3.44 8.93 -2.65
N MET A 72 3.98 7.77 -3.06
CA MET A 72 4.27 7.52 -4.48
C MET A 72 3.02 7.28 -5.33
N PHE A 73 1.89 6.94 -4.70
CA PHE A 73 0.60 6.70 -5.34
C PHE A 73 -0.33 7.92 -5.25
N ASP A 74 0.25 9.12 -5.10
CA ASP A 74 -0.48 10.37 -5.11
C ASP A 74 -1.27 10.54 -6.42
N LYS A 75 -2.59 10.66 -6.29
CA LYS A 75 -3.53 10.75 -7.41
C LYS A 75 -3.26 11.98 -8.27
N ASP A 76 -2.87 13.10 -7.69
CA ASP A 76 -2.63 14.34 -8.43
C ASP A 76 -1.41 14.17 -9.34
N LYS A 77 -0.35 13.56 -8.80
CA LYS A 77 0.86 13.23 -9.56
C LYS A 77 0.62 12.21 -10.67
N ILE A 78 -0.26 11.24 -10.43
CA ILE A 78 -0.67 10.28 -11.46
C ILE A 78 -1.43 11.00 -12.57
N ILE A 79 -2.43 11.81 -12.23
CA ILE A 79 -3.22 12.58 -13.20
C ILE A 79 -2.32 13.49 -14.06
N GLU A 80 -1.36 14.18 -13.47
CA GLU A 80 -0.40 15.01 -14.19
C GLU A 80 0.43 14.23 -15.21
N GLN A 81 0.88 13.01 -14.86
CA GLN A 81 1.62 12.14 -15.79
C GLN A 81 0.75 11.69 -16.96
N TYR A 82 -0.51 11.31 -16.70
CA TYR A 82 -1.45 10.94 -17.76
C TYR A 82 -1.72 12.12 -18.71
N ILE A 83 -1.99 13.31 -18.17
CA ILE A 83 -2.22 14.52 -18.96
C ILE A 83 -0.99 14.83 -19.83
N SER A 84 0.21 14.76 -19.24
CA SER A 84 1.47 14.99 -19.95
C SER A 84 1.69 14.01 -21.09
N LEU A 85 1.39 12.72 -20.88
CA LEU A 85 1.47 11.68 -21.91
C LEU A 85 0.49 11.95 -23.06
N PHE A 86 -0.77 12.28 -22.75
CA PHE A 86 -1.76 12.59 -23.77
C PHE A 86 -1.38 13.82 -24.60
N GLN A 87 -0.88 14.87 -23.95
CA GLN A 87 -0.39 16.06 -24.65
C GLN A 87 0.79 15.76 -25.58
N ARG A 88 1.69 14.86 -25.17
CA ARG A 88 2.83 14.42 -26.00
C ARG A 88 2.37 13.68 -27.25
N ILE A 89 1.46 12.71 -27.09
CA ILE A 89 0.93 11.90 -28.20
C ILE A 89 0.18 12.78 -29.22
N ILE A 90 -0.59 13.77 -28.75
CA ILE A 90 -1.30 14.71 -29.63
C ILE A 90 -0.30 15.54 -30.45
N LYS A 91 0.78 16.03 -29.83
CA LYS A 91 1.84 16.79 -30.53
C LYS A 91 2.64 15.96 -31.53
N GLU A 92 2.87 14.68 -31.25
CA GLU A 92 3.62 13.78 -32.14
C GLU A 92 2.81 13.34 -33.39
N ASN A 93 1.48 13.44 -33.34
CA ASN A 93 0.58 13.07 -34.45
C ASN A 93 -0.08 14.27 -35.15
N SER A 94 0.37 15.49 -34.85
CA SER A 94 -0.03 16.74 -35.55
C SER A 94 1.09 17.23 -36.44
#